data_AF-A0A178J606-F1
#
_entry.id   AF-A0A178J606-F1
#
_cell.length_a   1.000
_cell.length_b   1.000
_cell.length_c   1.000
_cell.angle_alpha   90.00
_cell.angle_beta   90.00
_cell.angle_gamma   90.00
#
_symmetry.space_group_name_H-M   'P 1'
#
loop_
_entity.id
_entity.type
_entity.pdbx_description
1 polymer ?
#
loop_
_entity_poly.entity_id
_entity_poly.type
_entity_poly.pdbx_seq_one_letter_code
_entity_poly.pdbx_strand_id
1 'polypeptide(L)'
;MNNSELAKYLDSFKCTESGYPFGPDALVYKVKGKMFAILAEREGREYVTVKVVPEDGEVLTSQFNDITPGYHTNKRHWVTVYYPGDVEDGFVQDLCERSYELVAKKLPKADRVELGIS
;
A
#
# COMPACT_ATOMS: atom_id res chain seq x y z
N MET A 1 12.18 7.34 -5.38
CA MET A 1 11.18 7.83 -4.40
C MET A 1 11.59 7.50 -2.97
N ASN A 2 11.08 8.26 -2.00
CA ASN A 2 11.17 7.97 -0.56
C ASN A 2 9.79 7.98 0.13
N ASN A 3 9.73 7.59 1.41
CA ASN A 3 8.51 7.53 2.21
C ASN A 3 7.82 8.88 2.32
N SER A 4 8.56 9.98 2.42
CA SER A 4 7.99 11.33 2.52
C SER A 4 7.31 11.76 1.21
N GLU A 5 7.86 11.39 0.06
CA GLU A 5 7.28 11.64 -1.25
C GLU A 5 6.05 10.76 -1.49
N LEU A 6 6.14 9.48 -1.15
CA LEU A 6 5.01 8.55 -1.29
C LEU A 6 3.86 8.91 -0.35
N ALA A 7 4.16 9.35 0.88
CA ALA A 7 3.16 9.84 1.83
C ALA A 7 2.34 11.00 1.24
N LYS A 8 3.00 12.00 0.64
CA LYS A 8 2.31 13.11 -0.04
C LYS A 8 1.39 12.65 -1.17
N TYR A 9 1.81 11.64 -1.92
CA TYR A 9 0.98 11.05 -2.96
C TYR A 9 -0.26 10.35 -2.35
N LEU A 10 -0.08 9.55 -1.30
CA LEU A 10 -1.18 8.87 -0.61
C LEU A 10 -2.16 9.82 0.07
N ASP A 11 -1.67 10.95 0.61
CA ASP A 11 -2.50 12.00 1.22
C ASP A 11 -3.45 12.66 0.21
N SER A 12 -3.18 12.53 -1.10
CA SER A 12 -4.08 13.04 -2.15
C SER A 12 -5.32 12.18 -2.37
N PHE A 13 -5.36 10.96 -1.82
CA PHE A 13 -6.46 10.03 -2.02
C PHE A 13 -7.67 10.42 -1.17
N LYS A 14 -8.89 10.21 -1.70
CA LYS A 14 -10.13 10.60 -1.02
C LYS A 14 -10.37 9.80 0.25
N CYS A 15 -10.82 10.48 1.30
CA CYS A 15 -11.17 9.89 2.60
C CYS A 15 -10.05 9.00 3.18
N THR A 16 -8.81 9.40 2.92
CA THR A 16 -7.62 8.77 3.47
C THR A 16 -7.30 9.36 4.84
N GLU A 17 -6.92 8.50 5.76
CA GLU A 17 -6.38 8.85 7.07
C GLU A 17 -5.06 8.10 7.27
N SER A 18 -4.09 8.73 7.93
CA SER A 18 -2.81 8.12 8.27
C SER A 18 -2.50 8.24 9.76
N GLY A 19 -1.70 7.31 10.29
CA GLY A 19 -1.28 7.34 11.70
C GLY A 19 -0.41 6.16 12.08
N TYR A 20 -0.05 6.06 13.36
CA TYR A 20 0.93 5.12 13.89
C TYR A 20 0.31 4.10 14.87
N PRO A 21 -0.64 3.25 14.43
CA PRO A 21 -1.37 2.34 15.32
C PRO A 21 -0.52 1.18 15.86
N PHE A 22 0.66 0.94 15.29
CA PHE A 22 1.56 -0.17 15.64
C PHE A 22 2.90 0.30 16.22
N GLY A 23 2.98 1.56 16.66
CA GLY A 23 4.21 2.19 17.11
C GLY A 23 4.74 3.24 16.13
N PRO A 24 5.80 3.96 16.51
CA PRO A 24 6.26 5.17 15.82
C PRO A 24 6.89 4.91 14.45
N ASP A 25 7.26 3.66 14.14
CA ASP A 25 8.07 3.33 12.97
C ASP A 25 7.23 2.93 11.74
N ALA A 26 5.91 2.77 11.89
CA ALA A 26 5.02 2.30 10.83
C ALA A 26 3.84 3.26 10.62
N LEU A 27 3.93 4.08 9.56
CA LEU A 27 2.86 4.97 9.14
C LEU A 27 1.83 4.18 8.32
N VAL A 28 0.65 3.99 8.90
CA VAL A 28 -0.44 3.19 8.34
C VAL A 28 -1.48 4.09 7.70
N TYR A 29 -1.78 3.82 6.43
CA TYR A 29 -2.79 4.48 5.64
C TYR A 29 -4.09 3.66 5.56
N LYS A 30 -5.22 4.32 5.78
CA LYS A 30 -6.55 3.71 5.76
C LYS A 30 -7.50 4.53 4.90
N VAL A 31 -8.45 3.85 4.27
CA VAL A 31 -9.63 4.44 3.62
C VAL A 31 -10.86 4.00 4.41
N LYS A 32 -11.62 4.96 4.95
CA LYS A 32 -12.80 4.69 5.81
C LYS A 32 -12.51 3.63 6.89
N GLY A 33 -11.40 3.77 7.61
CA GLY A 33 -10.97 2.85 8.68
C GLY A 33 -10.38 1.51 8.24
N LYS A 34 -10.22 1.25 6.93
CA LYS A 34 -9.63 0.01 6.40
C LYS A 34 -8.23 0.26 5.82
N MET A 35 -7.23 -0.47 6.31
CA MET A 35 -5.84 -0.30 5.88
C MET A 35 -5.64 -0.70 4.42
N PHE A 36 -4.84 0.10 3.69
CA PHE A 36 -4.42 -0.19 2.32
C PHE A 36 -2.92 0.04 2.06
N ALA A 37 -2.21 0.81 2.89
CA ALA A 37 -0.76 0.93 2.78
C ALA A 37 -0.10 1.07 4.16
N ILE A 38 1.16 0.63 4.27
CA ILE A 38 2.01 0.79 5.45
C ILE A 38 3.38 1.24 4.98
N LEU A 39 3.80 2.44 5.36
CA LEU A 39 5.12 2.99 5.07
C LEU A 39 6.00 2.80 6.30
N ALA A 40 7.20 2.29 6.10
CA ALA A 40 8.18 2.06 7.16
C ALA A 40 9.59 1.97 6.58
N GLU A 41 10.56 1.80 7.46
CA GLU A 41 11.96 1.56 7.11
C GLU A 41 12.44 0.29 7.81
N ARG A 42 13.34 -0.45 7.16
CA ARG A 42 14.05 -1.57 7.77
C ARG A 42 15.46 -1.63 7.22
N GLU A 43 16.43 -1.76 8.12
CA GLU A 43 17.85 -1.93 7.74
C GLU A 43 18.35 -0.81 6.80
N GLY A 44 17.86 0.43 6.98
CA GLY A 44 18.20 1.58 6.16
C GLY A 44 17.52 1.62 4.79
N ARG A 45 16.56 0.72 4.52
CA ARG A 45 15.74 0.70 3.29
C ARG A 45 14.29 1.02 3.61
N GLU A 46 13.76 2.00 2.90
CA GLU A 46 12.34 2.35 2.97
C GLU A 46 11.50 1.37 2.14
N TYR A 47 10.26 1.16 2.58
CA TYR A 47 9.34 0.30 1.87
C TYR A 47 7.88 0.70 2.11
N VAL A 48 7.03 0.25 1.20
CA VAL A 48 5.58 0.25 1.36
C VAL A 48 5.04 -1.17 1.34
N THR A 49 4.14 -1.50 2.26
CA THR A 49 3.37 -2.75 2.22
C THR A 49 1.94 -2.46 1.78
N VAL A 50 1.50 -3.08 0.68
CA VAL A 50 0.23 -2.79 0.00
C VAL A 50 -0.59 -4.06 -0.22
N LYS A 51 -1.91 -3.92 -0.34
CA LYS A 51 -2.77 -5.05 -0.70
C LYS A 51 -2.68 -5.36 -2.19
N VAL A 52 -2.75 -6.65 -2.48
CA VAL A 52 -2.86 -7.20 -3.83
C VAL A 52 -3.95 -8.27 -3.89
N VAL A 53 -4.43 -8.55 -5.10
CA VAL A 53 -5.14 -9.81 -5.33
C VAL A 53 -4.14 -10.97 -5.24
N PRO A 54 -4.52 -12.14 -4.72
CA PRO A 54 -3.57 -13.24 -4.51
C PRO A 54 -2.78 -13.65 -5.74
N GLU A 55 -3.41 -13.63 -6.90
CA GLU A 55 -2.83 -14.02 -8.18
C GLU A 55 -1.69 -13.07 -8.59
N ASP A 56 -1.83 -11.77 -8.32
CA ASP A 56 -0.81 -10.77 -8.60
C ASP A 56 0.37 -10.86 -7.63
N GLY A 57 0.13 -11.25 -6.37
CA GLY A 57 1.19 -11.32 -5.35
C GLY A 57 2.31 -12.30 -5.73
N GLU A 58 1.96 -13.49 -6.20
CA GLU A 58 2.93 -14.49 -6.66
C GLU A 58 3.70 -14.00 -7.89
N VAL A 59 3.00 -13.38 -8.84
CA VAL A 59 3.60 -12.86 -10.06
C VAL A 59 4.58 -11.72 -9.76
N LEU A 60 4.19 -10.75 -8.94
CA LEU A 60 5.03 -9.59 -8.57
C LEU A 60 6.30 -10.02 -7.84
N THR A 61 6.17 -10.92 -6.86
CA THR A 61 7.31 -11.43 -6.08
C THR A 61 8.25 -12.33 -6.89
N SER A 62 7.79 -12.88 -8.02
CA SER A 62 8.66 -13.63 -8.95
C SER A 62 9.39 -12.75 -9.96
N GLN A 63 8.86 -11.56 -10.27
CA GLN A 63 9.38 -10.68 -11.31
C GLN A 63 10.37 -9.64 -10.79
N PHE A 64 10.22 -9.21 -9.54
CA PHE A 64 10.99 -8.12 -8.94
C PHE A 64 11.71 -8.61 -7.69
N ASN A 65 12.99 -8.29 -7.55
CA ASN A 65 13.79 -8.64 -6.38
C ASN A 65 13.41 -7.78 -5.17
N ASP A 66 12.95 -6.55 -5.39
CA ASP A 66 12.55 -5.63 -4.32
C ASP A 66 11.05 -5.73 -3.96
N ILE A 67 10.32 -6.70 -4.53
CA ILE A 67 8.97 -7.06 -4.07
C ILE A 67 9.02 -8.39 -3.33
N THR A 68 8.61 -8.37 -2.07
CA THR A 68 8.59 -9.56 -1.20
C THR A 68 7.18 -9.84 -0.69
N PRO A 69 6.88 -11.08 -0.23
CA PRO A 69 5.63 -11.35 0.46
C PRO A 69 5.46 -10.46 1.69
N GLY A 70 4.25 -9.97 1.93
CA GLY A 70 3.97 -8.91 2.91
C GLY A 70 4.61 -9.13 4.29
N TYR A 71 5.40 -8.15 4.72
CA TYR A 71 6.02 -8.10 6.04
C TYR A 71 4.98 -7.89 7.14
N HIS A 72 5.02 -8.70 8.20
CA HIS A 72 4.03 -8.75 9.31
C HIS A 72 2.54 -8.83 8.92
N THR A 73 2.23 -9.13 7.66
CA THR A 73 0.87 -9.14 7.11
C THR A 73 0.53 -10.51 6.54
N ASN A 74 -0.72 -10.67 6.10
CA ASN A 74 -1.13 -11.89 5.41
C ASN A 74 -0.51 -11.92 4.00
N LYS A 75 0.54 -12.72 3.83
CA LYS A 75 1.35 -12.83 2.60
C LYS A 75 0.57 -13.21 1.34
N ARG A 76 -0.65 -13.77 1.49
CA ARG A 76 -1.55 -14.04 0.35
C ARG A 76 -2.18 -12.77 -0.22
N HIS A 77 -2.30 -11.72 0.57
CA HIS A 77 -3.06 -10.51 0.21
C HIS A 77 -2.23 -9.24 0.27
N TRP A 78 -0.96 -9.34 0.65
CA TRP A 78 -0.09 -8.20 0.86
C TRP A 78 1.30 -8.51 0.33
N VAL A 79 1.91 -7.51 -0.29
CA VAL A 79 3.31 -7.52 -0.72
C VAL A 79 4.01 -6.30 -0.12
N THR A 80 5.32 -6.41 0.09
CA THR A 80 6.18 -5.33 0.55
C THR A 80 7.12 -4.95 -0.59
N VAL A 81 7.12 -3.68 -0.95
CA VAL A 81 7.92 -3.11 -2.05
C VAL A 81 8.97 -2.19 -1.45
N TYR A 82 10.24 -2.55 -1.61
CA TYR A 82 11.38 -1.74 -1.16
C TYR A 82 11.76 -0.71 -2.22
N TYR A 83 12.12 0.50 -1.79
CA TYR A 83 12.66 1.55 -2.67
C TYR A 83 13.77 2.36 -1.97
N PRO A 84 14.74 2.90 -2.74
CA PRO A 84 14.96 2.64 -4.17
C PRO A 84 15.33 1.17 -4.44
N GLY A 85 15.01 0.69 -5.65
CA GLY A 85 15.09 -0.72 -6.01
C GLY A 85 14.83 -0.97 -7.50
N ASP A 86 14.55 -2.23 -7.87
CA ASP A 86 14.23 -2.65 -9.24
C ASP A 86 12.76 -2.42 -9.66
N VAL A 87 12.00 -1.71 -8.83
CA VAL A 87 10.63 -1.27 -9.09
C VAL A 87 10.63 0.23 -9.33
N GLU A 88 10.16 0.66 -10.51
CA GLU A 88 10.08 2.08 -10.85
C GLU A 88 9.07 2.83 -9.95
N ASP A 89 9.38 4.08 -9.61
CA ASP A 89 8.58 4.90 -8.69
C ASP A 89 7.10 5.00 -9.11
N GLY A 90 6.84 5.12 -10.42
CA GLY A 90 5.47 5.15 -10.95
C GLY A 90 4.72 3.85 -10.71
N PHE A 91 5.41 2.71 -10.81
CA PHE A 91 4.78 1.41 -10.56
C PHE A 91 4.51 1.19 -9.06
N VAL A 92 5.36 1.72 -8.17
CA VAL A 92 5.07 1.73 -6.72
C VAL A 92 3.80 2.55 -6.43
N GLN A 93 3.63 3.71 -7.08
CA GLN A 93 2.41 4.52 -6.96
C GLN A 93 1.17 3.77 -7.49
N ASP A 94 1.27 3.11 -8.65
CA ASP A 94 0.20 2.30 -9.21
C ASP A 94 -0.23 1.16 -8.25
N LEU A 95 0.73 0.50 -7.60
CA LEU A 95 0.44 -0.55 -6.62
C LEU A 95 -0.30 0.01 -5.39
N CYS A 96 0.07 1.21 -4.94
CA CYS A 96 -0.65 1.93 -3.88
C CYS A 96 -2.09 2.28 -4.28
N GLU A 97 -2.29 2.81 -5.50
CA GLU A 97 -3.63 3.13 -6.03
C GLU A 97 -4.50 1.88 -6.15
N ARG A 98 -3.97 0.79 -6.72
CA ARG A 98 -4.68 -0.50 -6.82
C ARG A 98 -5.05 -1.07 -5.46
N SER A 99 -4.16 -0.94 -4.48
CA SER A 99 -4.44 -1.36 -3.10
C SER A 99 -5.59 -0.56 -2.49
N TYR A 100 -5.57 0.77 -2.65
CA TYR A 100 -6.65 1.65 -2.21
C TYR A 100 -7.98 1.25 -2.84
N GLU A 101 -8.02 1.06 -4.17
CA GLU A 101 -9.22 0.63 -4.87
C GLU A 101 -9.72 -0.74 -4.40
N LEU A 102 -8.81 -1.70 -4.22
CA LEU A 102 -9.16 -3.06 -3.80
C LEU A 102 -9.82 -3.08 -2.41
N VAL A 103 -9.36 -2.21 -1.51
CA VAL A 103 -9.97 -2.03 -0.19
C VAL A 103 -11.30 -1.29 -0.30
N ALA A 104 -11.34 -0.19 -1.06
CA ALA A 104 -12.52 0.63 -1.21
C ALA A 104 -13.68 -0.10 -1.89
N LYS A 105 -13.42 -0.96 -2.89
CA LYS A 105 -14.42 -1.83 -3.54
C LYS A 105 -15.14 -2.78 -2.56
N LYS A 106 -14.56 -3.05 -1.39
CA LYS A 106 -15.14 -3.90 -0.35
C LYS A 106 -15.95 -3.13 0.70
N LEU A 107 -15.99 -1.79 0.62
CA LEU A 107 -16.78 -0.95 1.52
C LEU A 107 -18.29 -1.02 1.19
N PRO A 108 -19.18 -0.67 2.13
CA PRO A 108 -20.61 -0.48 1.87
C PRO A 108 -20.88 0.44 0.67
N LYS A 109 -21.99 0.22 -0.05
CA LYS A 109 -22.34 0.99 -1.26
C LYS A 109 -22.33 2.51 -1.04
N ALA A 110 -22.82 2.97 0.11
CA ALA A 110 -22.85 4.40 0.44
C ALA A 110 -21.43 5.00 0.46
N ASP A 111 -20.49 4.32 1.11
CA ASP A 111 -19.09 4.76 1.16
C ASP A 111 -18.44 4.74 -0.23
N ARG A 112 -18.71 3.70 -1.04
CA ARG A 112 -18.15 3.62 -2.40
C ARG A 112 -18.62 4.76 -3.30
N VAL A 113 -19.90 5.14 -3.21
CA VAL A 113 -20.46 6.28 -3.95
C VAL A 113 -19.78 7.58 -3.56
N GLU A 114 -19.53 7.81 -2.28
CA GLU A 114 -18.81 9.00 -1.79
C GLU A 114 -17.37 9.06 -2.34
N LEU A 115 -16.71 7.91 -2.46
CA LEU A 115 -15.38 7.79 -3.05
C LEU A 115 -15.37 7.92 -4.58
N GLY A 116 -16.52 7.83 -5.24
CA GLY A 116 -16.62 7.78 -6.70
C GLY A 116 -16.19 6.42 -7.29
N ILE A 117 -16.26 5.36 -6.48
CA ILE A 117 -15.93 3.99 -6.89
C ILE A 117 -17.25 3.25 -7.16
N SER A 118 -17.43 2.76 -8.38
CA SER A 118 -18.61 1.99 -8.79
C SER A 118 -18.49 0.51 -8.42
#